data_AF-A0A3N5EGM8-F1
#
_entry.id   AF-A0A3N5EGM8-F1
#
_cell.length_a   1.000
_cell.length_b   1.000
_cell.length_c   1.000
_cell.angle_alpha   90.00
_cell.angle_beta   90.00
_cell.angle_gamma   90.00
#
_symmetry.space_group_name_H-M   'P 1'
#
loop_
_entity.id
_entity.type
_entity.pdbx_description
1 polymer ?
#
loop_
_entity_poly.entity_id
_entity_poly.type
_entity_poly.pdbx_seq_one_letter_code
_entity_poly.pdbx_strand_id
1 'polypeptide(L)'
;MNEIETSLQLFKNGSSCAQAILEAYAKRVNINSELAVKIGSGLGGGVGRKQHICGAVNAGAIILGLKNSNGISGDIESKERTSQIVSNYISECEKTLGSIQCKDLLKIDLSNPAERIAAKEAGIFEIVCNNAVKQAAIILDKHLTQ
;
A
#
# COMPACT_ATOMS: atom_id res chain seq x y z
N MET A 1 -13.21 -10.54 10.72
CA MET A 1 -12.07 -9.62 10.62
C MET A 1 -12.42 -8.54 9.62
N ASN A 2 -12.10 -7.29 9.92
CA ASN A 2 -12.20 -6.20 8.96
C ASN A 2 -10.99 -6.19 8.01
N GLU A 3 -11.00 -5.30 7.04
CA GLU A 3 -9.95 -5.18 6.02
C GLU A 3 -8.59 -4.81 6.65
N ILE A 4 -8.57 -3.94 7.67
CA ILE A 4 -7.35 -3.54 8.40
C ILE A 4 -6.67 -4.75 9.08
N GLU A 5 -7.45 -5.55 9.82
CA GLU A 5 -6.98 -6.78 10.48
C GLU A 5 -6.50 -7.80 9.45
N THR A 6 -7.24 -7.93 8.34
CA THR A 6 -6.92 -8.85 7.25
C THR A 6 -5.60 -8.46 6.58
N SER A 7 -5.35 -7.17 6.29
CA SER A 7 -4.08 -6.71 5.74
C SER A 7 -2.90 -7.03 6.66
N LEU A 8 -3.05 -6.81 7.97
CA LEU A 8 -1.98 -7.14 8.92
C LEU A 8 -1.71 -8.64 8.99
N GLN A 9 -2.75 -9.47 8.96
CA GLN A 9 -2.59 -10.92 8.94
C GLN A 9 -1.91 -11.41 7.67
N LEU A 10 -2.33 -10.91 6.50
CA LEU A 10 -1.73 -11.28 5.22
C LEU A 10 -0.25 -10.91 5.16
N PHE A 11 0.12 -9.71 5.62
CA PHE A 11 1.52 -9.30 5.68
C PHE A 11 2.36 -10.21 6.58
N LYS A 12 1.85 -10.54 7.78
CA LYS A 12 2.50 -11.49 8.69
C LYS A 12 2.67 -12.89 8.08
N ASN A 13 1.77 -13.28 7.19
CA ASN A 13 1.80 -14.57 6.50
C ASN A 13 2.67 -14.59 5.24
N GLY A 14 3.47 -13.54 5.00
CA GLY A 14 4.48 -13.51 3.94
C GLY A 14 4.08 -12.73 2.69
N SER A 15 2.87 -12.16 2.63
CA SER A 15 2.53 -11.19 1.59
C SER A 15 3.38 -9.94 1.74
N SER A 16 3.77 -9.31 0.62
CA SER A 16 4.35 -7.97 0.68
C SER A 16 3.33 -6.95 1.19
N CYS A 17 3.81 -5.79 1.65
CA CYS A 17 2.96 -4.71 2.16
C CYS A 17 1.89 -4.25 1.15
N ALA A 18 2.19 -4.29 -0.16
CA ALA A 18 1.23 -3.97 -1.21
C ALA A 18 0.20 -5.09 -1.43
N GLN A 19 0.66 -6.35 -1.51
CA GLN A 19 -0.23 -7.50 -1.67
C GLN A 19 -1.23 -7.61 -0.52
N ALA A 20 -0.77 -7.39 0.71
CA ALA A 20 -1.60 -7.41 1.91
C ALA A 20 -2.77 -6.40 1.85
N ILE A 21 -2.53 -5.18 1.37
CA ILE A 21 -3.58 -4.17 1.21
C ILE A 21 -4.50 -4.55 0.03
N LEU A 22 -3.94 -4.85 -1.15
CA LEU A 22 -4.73 -5.15 -2.33
C LEU A 22 -5.66 -6.35 -2.12
N GLU A 23 -5.14 -7.43 -1.53
CA GLU A 23 -5.91 -8.65 -1.30
C GLU A 23 -7.00 -8.45 -0.24
N ALA A 24 -6.71 -7.75 0.86
CA ALA A 24 -7.71 -7.46 1.89
C ALA A 24 -8.89 -6.62 1.36
N TYR A 25 -8.61 -5.69 0.44
CA TYR A 25 -9.61 -4.77 -0.12
C TYR A 25 -10.23 -5.24 -1.44
N ALA A 26 -9.81 -6.38 -1.98
CA ALA A 26 -10.22 -6.88 -3.30
C ALA A 26 -11.75 -6.92 -3.47
N LYS A 27 -12.47 -7.43 -2.46
CA LYS A 27 -13.95 -7.52 -2.47
C LYS A 27 -14.63 -6.16 -2.53
N ARG A 28 -14.08 -5.13 -1.86
CA ARG A 28 -14.66 -3.77 -1.84
C ARG A 28 -14.63 -3.07 -3.20
N VAL A 29 -13.74 -3.52 -4.08
CA VAL A 29 -13.54 -2.97 -5.42
C VAL A 29 -13.83 -3.99 -6.52
N ASN A 30 -14.58 -5.05 -6.19
CA ASN A 30 -15.08 -6.05 -7.14
C ASN A 30 -13.99 -6.76 -7.97
N ILE A 31 -12.80 -6.99 -7.39
CA ILE A 31 -11.78 -7.86 -7.99
C ILE A 31 -11.59 -9.12 -7.16
N ASN A 32 -11.09 -10.19 -7.79
CA ASN A 32 -10.75 -11.42 -7.06
C ASN A 32 -9.36 -11.31 -6.40
N SER A 33 -9.12 -12.13 -5.37
CA SER A 33 -7.84 -12.13 -4.62
C SER A 33 -6.65 -12.45 -5.53
N GLU A 34 -6.78 -13.38 -6.47
CA GLU A 34 -5.68 -13.75 -7.38
C GLU A 34 -5.19 -12.53 -8.20
N LEU A 35 -6.12 -11.76 -8.77
CA LEU A 35 -5.81 -10.54 -9.51
C LEU A 35 -5.20 -9.49 -8.59
N ALA A 36 -5.74 -9.31 -7.39
CA ALA A 36 -5.20 -8.36 -6.40
C ALA A 36 -3.74 -8.68 -6.02
N VAL A 37 -3.44 -9.96 -5.77
CA VAL A 37 -2.08 -10.43 -5.46
C VAL A 37 -1.14 -10.24 -6.66
N LYS A 38 -1.60 -10.50 -7.89
CA LYS A 38 -0.84 -10.26 -9.12
C LYS A 38 -0.47 -8.78 -9.29
N ILE A 39 -1.44 -7.88 -9.11
CA ILE A 39 -1.21 -6.42 -9.15
C ILE A 39 -0.14 -6.01 -8.13
N GLY A 40 -0.19 -6.57 -6.92
CA GLY A 40 0.74 -6.22 -5.84
C GLY A 40 2.15 -6.84 -5.95
N SER A 41 2.32 -7.88 -6.76
CA SER A 41 3.52 -8.74 -6.76
C SER A 41 4.84 -8.00 -7.07
N GLY A 42 4.78 -6.91 -7.84
CA GLY A 42 5.94 -6.07 -8.15
C GLY A 42 6.16 -4.89 -7.20
N LEU A 43 5.22 -4.59 -6.31
CA LEU A 43 5.20 -3.33 -5.56
C LEU A 43 5.94 -3.40 -4.21
N GLY A 44 6.28 -4.62 -3.76
CA GLY A 44 7.02 -4.86 -2.52
C GLY A 44 8.41 -4.19 -2.48
N GLY A 45 8.80 -3.71 -1.30
CA GLY A 45 10.03 -2.91 -1.13
C GLY A 45 10.00 -1.57 -1.87
N GLY A 46 8.78 -1.08 -2.17
CA GLY A 46 8.54 0.14 -2.91
C GLY A 46 8.94 0.02 -4.38
N VAL A 47 8.23 -0.86 -5.08
CA VAL A 47 8.37 -1.20 -6.51
C VAL A 47 9.66 -1.93 -6.86
N GLY A 48 9.72 -3.23 -6.57
CA GLY A 48 10.89 -4.04 -6.95
C GLY A 48 12.13 -3.70 -6.13
N ARG A 49 11.93 -3.36 -4.85
CA ARG A 49 13.02 -3.04 -3.88
C ARG A 49 13.85 -1.81 -4.25
N LYS A 50 13.31 -0.90 -5.06
CA LYS A 50 13.95 0.38 -5.40
C LYS A 50 13.72 1.46 -4.34
N GLN A 51 12.93 1.15 -3.31
CA GLN A 51 12.68 2.02 -2.16
C GLN A 51 12.11 3.40 -2.50
N HIS A 52 11.33 3.48 -3.59
CA HIS A 52 10.49 4.63 -3.91
C HIS A 52 9.24 4.64 -3.00
N ILE A 53 8.06 4.96 -3.54
CA ILE A 53 6.82 4.98 -2.77
C ILE A 53 6.56 3.67 -2.01
N CYS A 54 6.12 3.77 -0.76
CA CYS A 54 5.76 2.65 0.10
C CYS A 54 4.70 1.77 -0.56
N GLY A 55 4.91 0.45 -0.56
CA GLY A 55 4.01 -0.50 -1.21
C GLY A 55 2.58 -0.49 -0.66
N ALA A 56 2.41 -0.35 0.66
CA ALA A 56 1.07 -0.26 1.28
C ALA A 56 0.34 1.03 0.86
N VAL A 57 1.06 2.15 0.85
CA VAL A 57 0.51 3.45 0.43
C VAL A 57 0.10 3.40 -1.04
N ASN A 58 0.99 2.91 -1.92
CA ASN A 58 0.72 2.75 -3.35
C ASN A 58 -0.48 1.82 -3.61
N ALA A 59 -0.57 0.70 -2.89
CA ALA A 59 -1.71 -0.20 -2.96
C ALA A 59 -3.05 0.48 -2.61
N GLY A 60 -3.08 1.34 -1.58
CA GLY A 60 -4.28 2.11 -1.26
C GLY A 60 -4.69 3.09 -2.37
N ALA A 61 -3.72 3.74 -3.03
CA ALA A 61 -4.00 4.57 -4.20
C ALA A 61 -4.63 3.77 -5.35
N ILE A 62 -4.16 2.53 -5.58
CA ILE A 62 -4.75 1.61 -6.57
C ILE A 62 -6.19 1.26 -6.19
N ILE A 63 -6.45 0.91 -4.93
CA ILE A 63 -7.82 0.60 -4.45
C ILE A 63 -8.76 1.80 -4.64
N LEU A 64 -8.32 3.02 -4.32
CA LEU A 64 -9.12 4.24 -4.55
C LEU A 64 -9.39 4.49 -6.03
N GLY A 65 -8.40 4.22 -6.89
CA GLY A 65 -8.57 4.27 -8.34
C GLY A 65 -9.63 3.29 -8.84
N LEU A 66 -9.57 2.04 -8.40
CA LEU A 66 -10.56 1.00 -8.74
C LEU A 66 -11.96 1.34 -8.23
N LYS A 67 -12.07 2.02 -7.09
CA LYS A 67 -13.35 2.40 -6.50
C LYS A 67 -14.00 3.59 -7.21
N ASN A 68 -13.20 4.60 -7.54
CA ASN A 68 -13.71 5.92 -7.93
C ASN A 68 -13.68 6.18 -9.44
N SER A 69 -12.82 5.50 -10.19
CA SER A 69 -12.79 5.64 -11.65
C SER A 69 -13.99 4.96 -12.29
N ASN A 70 -14.53 5.57 -13.34
CA ASN A 70 -15.50 4.92 -14.24
C ASN A 70 -14.86 4.04 -15.31
N GLY A 71 -13.53 3.98 -15.38
CA GLY A 71 -12.79 3.15 -16.34
C GLY A 71 -12.86 3.61 -17.80
N ILE A 72 -13.40 4.80 -18.07
CA ILE A 72 -13.51 5.35 -19.43
C ILE A 72 -12.27 6.19 -19.74
N SER A 73 -11.49 5.74 -20.72
CA SER A 73 -10.32 6.51 -21.18
C SER A 73 -10.75 7.84 -21.79
N GLY A 74 -10.11 8.93 -21.39
CA GLY A 74 -10.43 10.28 -21.85
C GLY A 74 -11.51 11.00 -21.04
N ASP A 75 -12.12 10.35 -20.06
CA ASP A 75 -12.99 11.03 -19.11
C ASP A 75 -12.15 11.87 -18.13
N ILE A 76 -12.13 13.18 -18.39
CA ILE A 76 -11.36 14.14 -17.61
C ILE A 76 -11.96 14.31 -16.21
N GLU A 77 -13.28 14.37 -16.07
CA GLU A 77 -13.93 14.64 -14.78
C GLU A 77 -13.73 13.48 -13.80
N SER A 78 -13.95 12.24 -14.26
CA SER A 78 -13.70 11.02 -13.49
C SER A 78 -12.24 10.91 -13.05
N LYS A 79 -11.31 11.22 -13.96
CA LYS A 79 -9.87 11.22 -13.70
C LYS A 79 -9.48 12.27 -12.66
N GLU A 80 -9.93 13.51 -12.79
CA GLU A 80 -9.58 14.59 -11.86
C GLU A 80 -10.16 14.32 -10.47
N ARG A 81 -11.43 13.88 -10.37
CA ARG A 81 -12.04 13.49 -9.09
C ARG A 81 -11.25 12.37 -8.41
N THR A 82 -10.89 11.33 -9.15
CA THR A 82 -10.10 10.20 -8.63
C THR A 82 -8.71 10.67 -8.18
N SER A 83 -8.07 11.53 -8.96
CA SER A 83 -6.75 12.09 -8.65
C SER A 83 -6.78 12.94 -7.38
N GLN A 84 -7.84 13.73 -7.16
CA GLN A 84 -8.00 14.53 -5.96
C GLN A 84 -8.18 13.66 -4.70
N ILE A 85 -8.98 12.60 -4.78
CA ILE A 85 -9.18 11.65 -3.67
C ILE A 85 -7.86 10.96 -3.33
N VAL A 86 -7.14 10.46 -4.34
CA VAL A 86 -5.84 9.82 -4.14
C VAL A 86 -4.82 10.81 -3.56
N SER A 87 -4.79 12.06 -4.05
CA SER A 87 -3.91 13.11 -3.52
C SER A 87 -4.13 13.33 -2.03
N ASN A 88 -5.39 13.49 -1.62
CA ASN A 88 -5.74 13.67 -0.21
C ASN A 88 -5.32 12.47 0.65
N TYR A 89 -5.55 11.25 0.16
CA TYR A 89 -5.11 10.01 0.81
C TYR A 89 -3.57 9.95 0.96
N ILE A 90 -2.83 10.33 -0.08
CA ILE A 90 -1.36 10.37 -0.05
C ILE A 90 -0.87 11.40 0.96
N SER A 91 -1.43 12.61 0.99
CA SER A 91 -1.07 13.64 1.96
C SER A 91 -1.35 13.23 3.40
N GLU A 92 -2.48 12.54 3.66
CA GLU A 92 -2.79 12.03 5.01
C GLU A 92 -1.83 10.89 5.42
N CYS A 93 -1.48 10.01 4.48
CA CYS A 93 -0.46 8.98 4.70
C CYS A 93 0.90 9.60 5.04
N GLU A 94 1.35 10.59 4.27
CA GLU A 94 2.62 11.27 4.48
C GLU A 94 2.67 11.96 5.85
N LYS A 95 1.60 12.68 6.22
CA LYS A 95 1.49 13.33 7.53
C LYS A 95 1.52 12.33 8.68
N THR A 96 0.87 11.18 8.52
CA THR A 96 0.74 10.17 9.59
C THR A 96 2.01 9.32 9.75
N LEU A 97 2.66 8.99 8.65
CA LEU A 97 3.86 8.14 8.64
C LEU A 97 5.17 8.95 8.72
N GLY A 98 5.11 10.26 8.50
CA GLY A 98 6.27 11.16 8.40
C GLY A 98 6.96 11.14 7.03
N SER A 99 6.79 10.08 6.25
CA SER A 99 7.17 10.00 4.84
C SER A 99 6.35 8.91 4.15
N ILE A 100 6.22 9.00 2.83
CA ILE A 100 5.69 7.92 1.98
C ILE A 100 6.79 7.19 1.21
N GLN A 101 8.04 7.64 1.29
CA GLN A 101 9.16 6.97 0.64
C GLN A 101 9.61 5.78 1.49
N CYS A 102 9.65 4.60 0.89
CA CYS A 102 10.03 3.35 1.53
C CYS A 102 11.45 3.41 2.09
N LYS A 103 12.36 4.15 1.44
CA LYS A 103 13.73 4.37 1.93
C LYS A 103 13.72 5.11 3.27
N ASP A 104 12.99 6.21 3.35
CA ASP A 104 12.94 7.07 4.53
C ASP A 104 12.25 6.38 5.71
N LEU A 105 11.24 5.56 5.42
CA LEU A 105 10.54 4.75 6.42
C LEU A 105 11.46 3.68 7.01
N LEU A 106 12.17 2.93 6.16
CA LEU A 106 12.99 1.81 6.59
C LEU A 106 14.36 2.21 7.14
N LYS A 107 14.93 3.33 6.66
CA LYS A 107 16.26 3.84 7.03
C LYS A 107 17.40 2.83 6.82
N ILE A 108 17.25 1.94 5.85
CA ILE A 108 18.25 0.95 5.40
C ILE A 108 18.32 0.97 3.87
N ASP A 109 19.35 0.38 3.28
CA ASP A 109 19.44 0.15 1.84
C ASP A 109 18.98 -1.28 1.49
N LEU A 110 17.84 -1.39 0.80
CA LEU A 110 17.33 -2.67 0.31
C LEU A 110 18.07 -3.18 -0.92
N SER A 111 18.92 -2.41 -1.58
CA SER A 111 19.78 -2.92 -2.65
C SER A 111 20.96 -3.72 -2.10
N ASN A 112 21.42 -3.38 -0.89
CA ASN A 112 22.50 -4.06 -0.18
C ASN A 112 22.03 -5.37 0.48
N PRO A 113 22.52 -6.55 0.05
CA PRO A 113 22.11 -7.83 0.63
C PRO A 113 22.42 -7.98 2.13
N ALA A 114 23.53 -7.43 2.61
CA ALA A 114 23.93 -7.55 4.01
C ALA A 114 22.98 -6.77 4.93
N GLU A 115 22.63 -5.53 4.55
CA GLU A 115 21.66 -4.72 5.28
C GLU A 115 20.27 -5.35 5.29
N ARG A 116 19.84 -5.97 4.19
CA ARG A 116 18.57 -6.70 4.15
C ARG A 116 18.52 -7.85 5.15
N ILE A 117 19.59 -8.63 5.26
CA ILE A 117 19.67 -9.75 6.20
C ILE A 117 19.62 -9.21 7.63
N ALA A 118 20.46 -8.22 7.94
CA ALA A 118 20.49 -7.58 9.25
C ALA A 118 19.13 -6.98 9.63
N ALA A 119 18.44 -6.32 8.70
CA ALA A 119 17.12 -5.74 8.93
C ALA A 119 16.05 -6.80 9.21
N LYS A 120 16.13 -7.96 8.56
CA LYS A 120 15.24 -9.10 8.82
C LYS A 120 15.49 -9.67 10.21
N GLU A 121 16.74 -9.89 10.59
CA GLU A 121 17.11 -10.42 11.92
C GLU A 121 16.74 -9.45 13.05
N ALA A 122 16.87 -8.15 12.81
CA ALA A 122 16.49 -7.09 13.74
C ALA A 122 14.98 -6.80 13.78
N GLY A 123 14.16 -7.49 12.97
CA GLY A 123 12.71 -7.31 12.95
C GLY A 123 12.23 -5.95 12.40
N ILE A 124 13.05 -5.27 11.58
CA ILE A 124 12.74 -3.92 11.08
C ILE A 124 11.47 -3.94 10.24
N PHE A 125 11.26 -4.97 9.42
CA PHE A 125 10.08 -5.07 8.57
C PHE A 125 8.80 -5.24 9.40
N GLU A 126 8.87 -6.01 10.48
CA GLU A 126 7.78 -6.26 11.42
C GLU A 126 7.45 -5.03 12.24
N ILE A 127 8.39 -4.11 12.45
CA ILE A 127 8.13 -2.86 13.16
C ILE A 127 7.61 -1.81 12.18
N VAL A 128 8.39 -1.52 11.13
CA VAL A 128 8.15 -0.41 10.22
C VAL A 128 7.03 -0.73 9.23
N CYS A 129 7.10 -1.86 8.53
CA CYS A 129 6.12 -2.18 7.50
C CYS A 129 4.75 -2.55 8.09
N ASN A 130 4.68 -3.17 9.27
CA ASN A 130 3.40 -3.37 9.95
C ASN A 130 2.72 -2.05 10.29
N ASN A 131 3.47 -1.05 10.79
CA ASN A 131 2.90 0.26 11.04
C ASN A 131 2.43 0.90 9.72
N ALA A 132 3.23 0.84 8.66
CA ALA A 132 2.85 1.36 7.34
C ALA A 132 1.57 0.70 6.79
N VAL A 133 1.45 -0.63 6.87
CA VAL A 133 0.25 -1.38 6.46
C VAL A 133 -0.95 -0.96 7.31
N LYS A 134 -0.81 -0.90 8.64
CA LYS A 134 -1.88 -0.51 9.55
C LYS A 134 -2.41 0.89 9.24
N GLN A 135 -1.51 1.88 9.18
CA GLN A 135 -1.92 3.27 8.98
C GLN A 135 -2.49 3.49 7.58
N ALA A 136 -1.87 2.92 6.55
CA ALA A 136 -2.39 2.99 5.19
C ALA A 136 -3.82 2.40 5.10
N ALA A 137 -4.07 1.25 5.72
CA ALA A 137 -5.41 0.65 5.76
C ALA A 137 -6.43 1.52 6.52
N ILE A 138 -6.06 2.05 7.69
CA ILE A 138 -6.94 2.95 8.47
C ILE A 138 -7.33 4.19 7.65
N ILE A 139 -6.35 4.82 7.01
CA ILE A 139 -6.59 6.02 6.21
C ILE A 139 -7.40 5.65 4.97
N LEU A 140 -7.06 4.56 4.28
CA LEU A 140 -7.80 4.05 3.13
C LEU A 140 -9.28 3.83 3.45
N ASP A 141 -9.60 3.22 4.60
CA ASP A 141 -10.98 3.03 5.04
C ASP A 141 -11.75 4.35 5.13
N LYS A 142 -11.15 5.40 5.71
CA LYS A 142 -11.78 6.72 5.79
C LYS A 142 -12.12 7.30 4.42
N HIS A 143 -11.24 7.10 3.43
CA HIS A 143 -11.42 7.60 2.06
C HIS A 143 -12.34 6.72 1.20
N LEU A 144 -12.65 5.49 1.64
CA LEU A 144 -13.61 4.60 0.99
C LEU A 144 -15.04 4.72 1.55
N THR A 145 -15.20 5.30 2.74
CA THR A 145 -16.51 5.51 3.39
C THR A 145 -17.12 6.90 3.12
N GLN A 146 -16.38 7.78 2.45
CA GLN A 146 -16.85 9.08 1.99
C GLN A 146 -17.55 8.95 0.64
#